data_AF-A0A953GR75-F1
#
_entry.id   AF-A0A953GR75-F1
#
_cell.length_a   1.000
_cell.length_b   1.000
_cell.length_c   1.000
_cell.angle_alpha   90.00
_cell.angle_beta   90.00
_cell.angle_gamma   90.00
#
_symmetry.space_group_name_H-M   'P 1'
#
loop_
_entity.id
_entity.type
_entity.pdbx_description
1 polymer ?
#
loop_
_entity_poly.entity_id
_entity_poly.type
_entity_poly.pdbx_seq_one_letter_code
_entity_poly.pdbx_strand_id
1 'polypeptide(L)'
;MKAPAGLSSAVGALAATLLATTVAAALLDILGLVVPGSAEGYVIPLCFGAALVGGIITRAARAHDALSGAWLRQRLPEILGLALVARLAGWLWHLATNPAAEAGLDAFASWGEAWRWVGGGHVGVAVLCALAAWYSAGMLASALQTLEPNAETLALEHESGVNTDRSATRDRLVDTLLALGVVVTGLTTLARLASGGAINNVWRIVLYFALTFVLLAQSRFALLRAQWARAGMSVRPGLAGRWAAIALVLLVALGIGVLPLSTRYARDLLLAANWVLNLVVFVIGLVGWLFVAALSALVSAIAALLLPGGGRGTPPVGPPPVFPAAEAARTANMPLDLRPIAFVVLIGGSLLFVLHRLWTARKEIMRFAGRSRAGLRLLTALRAVRRALRGGDTR
;
A
#
# COMPACT_ATOMS: atom_id res chain seq x y z
N MET A 1 32.36 -15.47 -24.92
CA MET A 1 31.22 -16.32 -24.54
C MET A 1 30.15 -15.45 -23.90
N LYS A 2 28.98 -15.27 -24.54
CA LYS A 2 27.82 -14.56 -23.94
C LYS A 2 27.24 -15.46 -22.85
N ALA A 3 27.50 -15.14 -21.58
CA ALA A 3 26.80 -15.82 -20.48
C ALA A 3 25.28 -15.61 -20.66
N PRO A 4 24.44 -16.62 -20.44
CA PRO A 4 22.99 -16.48 -20.59
C PRO A 4 22.48 -15.49 -19.53
N ALA A 5 22.32 -14.23 -19.94
CA ALA A 5 21.85 -13.12 -19.11
C ALA A 5 20.37 -13.23 -18.70
N GLY A 6 19.69 -14.33 -19.04
CA GLY A 6 18.22 -14.41 -19.02
C GLY A 6 17.60 -14.97 -17.74
N LEU A 7 18.24 -15.91 -17.04
CA LEU A 7 17.50 -16.71 -16.05
C LEU A 7 17.32 -16.00 -14.71
N SER A 8 18.35 -15.29 -14.21
CA SER A 8 18.19 -14.47 -12.99
C SER A 8 17.29 -13.25 -13.22
N SER A 9 17.38 -12.66 -14.42
CA SER A 9 16.64 -11.44 -14.79
C SER A 9 15.17 -11.73 -15.08
N ALA A 10 14.84 -12.92 -15.58
CA ALA A 10 13.47 -13.40 -15.75
C ALA A 10 12.81 -13.75 -14.41
N VAL A 11 13.51 -14.46 -13.52
CA VAL A 11 12.98 -14.78 -12.18
C VAL A 11 12.74 -13.51 -11.37
N GLY A 12 13.68 -12.56 -11.39
CA GLY A 12 13.49 -11.26 -10.74
C GLY A 12 12.33 -10.46 -11.32
N ALA A 13 12.16 -10.46 -12.65
CA ALA A 13 11.03 -9.81 -13.30
C ALA A 13 9.70 -10.43 -12.88
N LEU A 14 9.60 -11.75 -12.93
CA LEU A 14 8.38 -12.49 -12.60
C LEU A 14 8.02 -12.34 -11.12
N ALA A 15 9.03 -12.36 -10.23
CA ALA A 15 8.79 -12.10 -8.81
C ALA A 15 8.29 -10.66 -8.57
N ALA A 16 8.85 -9.67 -9.27
CA ALA A 16 8.40 -8.29 -9.18
C ALA A 16 6.97 -8.10 -9.72
N THR A 17 6.60 -8.75 -10.82
CA THR A 17 5.24 -8.65 -11.38
C THR A 17 4.20 -9.31 -10.49
N LEU A 18 4.49 -10.51 -9.98
CA LEU A 18 3.63 -11.18 -9.01
C LEU A 18 3.47 -10.35 -7.73
N LEU A 19 4.56 -9.79 -7.22
CA LEU A 19 4.52 -8.95 -6.02
C LEU A 19 3.67 -7.71 -6.27
N ALA A 20 3.84 -7.03 -7.40
CA ALA A 20 3.00 -5.89 -7.77
C ALA A 20 1.51 -6.26 -7.93
N THR A 21 1.22 -7.48 -8.41
CA THR A 21 -0.15 -7.99 -8.49
C THR A 21 -0.74 -8.23 -7.11
N THR A 22 0.04 -8.71 -6.14
CA THR A 22 -0.42 -8.85 -4.75
C THR A 22 -0.75 -7.50 -4.11
N VAL A 23 -0.03 -6.43 -4.48
CA VAL A 23 -0.35 -5.05 -4.06
C VAL A 23 -1.71 -4.62 -4.61
N ALA A 24 -1.93 -4.82 -5.91
CA ALA A 24 -3.21 -4.49 -6.54
C ALA A 24 -4.37 -5.33 -6.01
N ALA A 25 -4.14 -6.61 -5.69
CA ALA A 25 -5.15 -7.46 -5.09
C ALA A 25 -5.56 -6.99 -3.68
N ALA A 26 -4.62 -6.49 -2.88
CA ALA A 26 -4.93 -5.89 -1.57
C ALA A 26 -5.74 -4.60 -1.71
N LEU A 27 -5.47 -3.80 -2.75
CA LEU A 27 -6.26 -2.62 -3.08
C LEU A 27 -7.68 -3.00 -3.55
N LEU A 28 -7.80 -4.04 -4.37
CA LEU A 28 -9.07 -4.56 -4.84
C LEU A 28 -9.97 -5.02 -3.69
N ASP A 29 -9.41 -5.68 -2.67
CA ASP A 29 -10.18 -6.11 -1.49
C ASP A 29 -10.84 -4.94 -0.76
N ILE A 30 -10.16 -3.78 -0.68
CA ILE A 30 -10.71 -2.57 -0.06
C ILE A 30 -11.71 -1.88 -0.98
N LEU A 31 -11.37 -1.69 -2.26
CA LEU A 31 -12.24 -0.99 -3.20
C LEU A 31 -13.51 -1.80 -3.51
N GLY A 32 -13.43 -3.14 -3.43
CA GLY A 32 -14.56 -4.06 -3.51
C GLY A 32 -15.64 -3.83 -2.45
N LEU A 33 -15.26 -3.32 -1.28
CA LEU A 33 -16.20 -2.98 -0.21
C LEU A 33 -16.94 -1.67 -0.50
N VAL A 34 -16.31 -0.75 -1.23
CA VAL A 34 -16.88 0.56 -1.58
C VAL A 34 -17.75 0.47 -2.84
N VAL A 35 -17.30 -0.31 -3.83
CA VAL A 35 -17.98 -0.51 -5.09
C VAL A 35 -18.34 -2.00 -5.22
N PRO A 36 -19.56 -2.40 -4.81
CA PRO A 36 -20.02 -3.77 -4.94
C PRO A 36 -19.93 -4.24 -6.39
N GLY A 37 -19.53 -5.49 -6.60
CA GLY A 37 -19.33 -6.06 -7.92
C GLY A 37 -18.00 -5.72 -8.57
N SER A 38 -17.15 -4.85 -7.99
CA SER A 38 -15.84 -4.54 -8.59
C SER A 38 -14.78 -5.63 -8.43
N ALA A 39 -15.00 -6.62 -7.56
CA ALA A 39 -14.13 -7.78 -7.36
C ALA A 39 -14.37 -8.88 -8.42
N GLU A 40 -14.41 -8.49 -9.69
CA GLU A 40 -14.63 -9.42 -10.80
C GLU A 40 -13.36 -10.22 -11.10
N GLY A 41 -13.53 -11.46 -11.58
CA GLY A 41 -12.44 -12.39 -11.83
C GLY A 41 -11.39 -11.90 -12.83
N TYR A 42 -11.75 -10.95 -13.70
CA TYR A 42 -10.85 -10.39 -14.71
C TYR A 42 -9.82 -9.39 -14.17
N VAL A 43 -10.06 -8.78 -13.00
CA VAL A 43 -9.22 -7.69 -12.49
C VAL A 43 -7.82 -8.16 -12.12
N ILE A 44 -7.69 -9.36 -11.54
CA ILE A 44 -6.39 -9.92 -11.15
C ILE A 44 -5.51 -10.24 -12.39
N PRO A 45 -6.00 -10.98 -13.41
CA PRO A 45 -5.27 -11.17 -14.66
C PRO A 45 -4.87 -9.86 -15.34
N LEU A 46 -5.78 -8.87 -15.35
CA LEU A 46 -5.50 -7.53 -15.87
C LEU A 46 -4.35 -6.85 -15.11
N CYS A 47 -4.37 -6.90 -13.78
CA CYS A 47 -3.30 -6.34 -12.94
C CYS A 47 -1.95 -7.04 -13.19
N PHE A 48 -1.97 -8.35 -13.38
CA PHE A 48 -0.77 -9.11 -13.72
C PHE A 48 -0.21 -8.71 -15.09
N GLY A 49 -1.08 -8.59 -16.11
CA GLY A 49 -0.69 -8.10 -17.42
C GLY A 49 -0.13 -6.67 -17.37
N ALA A 50 -0.79 -5.78 -16.63
CA ALA A 50 -0.35 -4.40 -16.42
C ALA A 50 1.01 -4.33 -15.71
N ALA A 51 1.22 -5.16 -14.68
CA ALA A 51 2.51 -5.30 -14.00
C ALA A 51 3.61 -5.76 -14.95
N LEU A 52 3.33 -6.76 -15.79
CA LEU A 52 4.28 -7.30 -16.77
C LEU A 52 4.68 -6.24 -17.80
N VAL A 53 3.70 -5.54 -18.36
CA VAL A 53 3.93 -4.42 -19.29
C VAL A 53 4.73 -3.31 -18.62
N GLY A 54 4.37 -2.92 -17.38
CA GLY A 54 5.09 -1.90 -16.62
C GLY A 54 6.55 -2.28 -16.36
N GLY A 55 6.79 -3.55 -16.04
CA GLY A 55 8.13 -4.11 -15.91
C GLY A 55 8.93 -4.01 -17.20
N ILE A 56 8.37 -4.45 -18.33
CA ILE A 56 9.05 -4.45 -19.64
C ILE A 56 9.34 -3.04 -20.14
N ILE A 57 8.33 -2.15 -20.15
CA ILE A 57 8.50 -0.80 -20.71
C ILE A 57 9.51 0.00 -19.89
N THR A 58 9.51 -0.17 -18.57
CA THR A 58 10.49 0.53 -17.72
C THR A 58 11.92 0.11 -18.03
N ARG A 59 12.13 -1.09 -18.59
CA ARG A 59 13.45 -1.49 -19.09
C ARG A 59 13.91 -0.71 -20.31
N ALA A 60 12.97 -0.30 -21.15
CA ALA A 60 13.23 0.43 -22.38
C ALA A 60 13.25 1.95 -22.18
N ALA A 61 12.58 2.46 -21.14
CA ALA A 61 12.44 3.88 -20.88
C ALA A 61 13.71 4.50 -20.26
N ARG A 62 14.10 5.69 -20.71
CA ARG A 62 15.14 6.50 -20.06
C ARG A 62 14.67 6.94 -18.68
N ALA A 63 15.58 6.94 -17.70
CA ALA A 63 15.31 7.41 -16.35
C ALA A 63 14.96 8.91 -16.38
N HIS A 64 13.69 9.22 -16.15
CA HIS A 64 13.22 10.57 -15.88
C HIS A 64 12.75 10.64 -14.44
N ASP A 65 12.90 11.81 -13.82
CA ASP A 65 12.34 12.06 -12.49
C ASP A 65 10.83 11.77 -12.50
N ALA A 66 10.40 10.99 -11.51
CA ALA A 66 9.00 10.59 -11.36
C ALA A 66 8.10 11.84 -11.26
N LEU A 67 6.94 11.79 -11.94
CA LEU A 67 5.96 12.88 -11.98
C LEU A 67 6.44 14.19 -12.63
N SER A 68 7.61 14.20 -13.28
CA SER A 68 8.00 15.32 -14.14
C SER A 68 7.07 15.43 -15.35
N GLY A 69 6.96 16.63 -15.94
CA GLY A 69 6.16 16.81 -17.17
C GLY A 69 6.64 15.94 -18.34
N ALA A 70 7.95 15.66 -18.41
CA ALA A 70 8.52 14.73 -19.38
C ALA A 70 8.09 13.28 -19.10
N TRP A 71 8.15 12.86 -17.83
CA TRP A 71 7.66 11.55 -17.40
C TRP A 71 6.17 11.38 -17.73
N LEU A 72 5.34 12.39 -17.43
CA LEU A 72 3.91 12.32 -17.70
C LEU A 72 3.64 12.22 -19.21
N ARG A 73 4.28 13.03 -20.04
CA ARG A 73 4.12 12.95 -21.50
C ARG A 73 4.52 11.59 -22.07
N GLN A 74 5.56 10.98 -21.53
CA GLN A 74 6.00 9.65 -21.95
C GLN A 74 5.04 8.54 -21.50
N ARG A 75 4.51 8.63 -20.27
CA ARG A 75 3.67 7.59 -19.66
C ARG A 75 2.17 7.76 -19.92
N LEU A 76 1.71 8.93 -20.36
CA LEU A 76 0.30 9.20 -20.63
C LEU A 76 -0.31 8.21 -21.65
N PRO A 77 0.35 7.89 -22.79
CA PRO A 77 -0.17 6.90 -23.72
C PRO A 77 -0.32 5.50 -23.10
N GLU A 78 0.60 5.12 -22.20
CA GLU A 78 0.53 3.84 -21.49
C GLU A 78 -0.62 3.80 -20.50
N ILE A 79 -0.84 4.89 -19.75
CA ILE A 79 -1.95 5.02 -18.80
C ILE A 79 -3.29 4.96 -19.54
N LEU A 80 -3.41 5.67 -20.67
CA LEU A 80 -4.60 5.64 -21.51
C LEU A 80 -4.82 4.26 -22.13
N GLY A 81 -3.74 3.61 -22.59
CA GLY A 81 -3.77 2.24 -23.11
C GLY A 81 -4.24 1.23 -22.06
N LEU A 82 -3.72 1.31 -20.83
CA LEU A 82 -4.15 0.47 -19.70
C LEU A 82 -5.62 0.70 -19.36
N ALA A 83 -6.08 1.95 -19.38
CA ALA A 83 -7.48 2.26 -19.15
C ALA A 83 -8.38 1.64 -20.24
N LEU A 84 -7.96 1.70 -21.51
CA LEU A 84 -8.68 1.07 -22.62
C LEU A 84 -8.68 -0.46 -22.52
N VAL A 85 -7.56 -1.09 -22.15
CA VAL A 85 -7.46 -2.54 -21.98
C VAL A 85 -8.31 -3.01 -20.79
N ALA A 86 -8.26 -2.29 -19.66
CA ALA A 86 -9.10 -2.58 -18.50
C ALA A 86 -10.59 -2.52 -18.86
N ARG A 87 -10.94 -1.52 -19.67
CA ARG A 87 -12.28 -1.32 -20.21
C ARG A 87 -12.73 -2.49 -21.08
N LEU A 88 -11.90 -2.91 -22.02
CA LEU A 88 -12.16 -4.05 -22.90
C LEU A 88 -12.26 -5.36 -22.12
N ALA A 89 -11.39 -5.57 -21.13
CA ALA A 89 -11.38 -6.77 -20.30
C ALA A 89 -12.67 -6.92 -19.48
N GLY A 90 -13.15 -5.84 -18.89
CA GLY A 90 -14.43 -5.85 -18.16
C GLY A 90 -15.62 -6.18 -19.08
N TRP A 91 -15.63 -5.63 -20.29
CA TRP A 91 -16.65 -5.97 -21.29
C TRP A 91 -16.62 -7.44 -21.70
N LEU A 92 -15.44 -7.98 -22.01
CA LEU A 92 -15.27 -9.40 -22.36
C LEU A 92 -15.70 -10.32 -21.20
N TRP A 93 -15.37 -9.95 -19.96
CA TRP A 93 -15.77 -10.70 -18.79
C TRP A 93 -17.30 -10.69 -18.60
N HIS A 94 -17.94 -9.55 -18.80
CA HIS A 94 -19.39 -9.44 -18.73
C HIS A 94 -20.09 -10.34 -19.76
N LEU A 95 -19.61 -10.34 -21.01
CA LEU A 95 -20.10 -11.25 -22.06
C LEU A 95 -19.91 -12.72 -21.68
N ALA A 96 -18.75 -13.07 -21.11
CA ALA A 96 -18.45 -14.45 -20.73
C ALA A 96 -19.29 -14.95 -19.55
N THR A 97 -19.75 -14.06 -18.67
CA THR A 97 -20.46 -14.43 -17.43
C THR A 97 -21.98 -14.30 -17.53
N ASN A 98 -22.50 -13.51 -18.46
CA ASN A 98 -23.94 -13.34 -18.67
C ASN A 98 -24.35 -13.91 -20.04
N PRO A 99 -24.88 -15.14 -20.12
CA PRO A 99 -25.32 -15.74 -21.39
C PRO A 99 -26.52 -15.01 -22.03
N ALA A 100 -27.31 -14.26 -21.24
CA ALA A 100 -28.34 -13.36 -21.76
C ALA A 100 -27.76 -12.10 -22.47
N ALA A 101 -26.44 -11.90 -22.40
CA ALA A 101 -25.75 -10.79 -23.05
C ALA A 101 -25.53 -11.00 -24.56
N GLU A 102 -26.12 -12.03 -25.19
CA GLU A 102 -26.31 -12.02 -26.65
C GLU A 102 -27.14 -10.79 -27.08
N ALA A 103 -28.07 -10.32 -26.24
CA ALA A 103 -28.72 -9.00 -26.37
C ALA A 103 -27.77 -7.81 -26.12
N GLY A 104 -26.58 -8.06 -25.58
CA GLY A 104 -25.52 -7.09 -25.33
C GLY A 104 -24.75 -6.69 -26.60
N LEU A 105 -24.79 -7.52 -27.66
CA LEU A 105 -24.37 -7.10 -29.00
C LEU A 105 -25.33 -6.04 -29.57
N ASP A 106 -26.63 -6.18 -29.31
CA ASP A 106 -27.63 -5.15 -29.66
C ASP A 106 -27.51 -3.92 -28.76
N ALA A 107 -27.16 -4.08 -27.48
CA ALA A 107 -26.81 -2.95 -26.59
C ALA A 107 -25.51 -2.24 -27.00
N PHE A 108 -24.62 -2.90 -27.75
CA PHE A 108 -23.47 -2.24 -28.38
C PHE A 108 -23.92 -1.31 -29.51
N ALA A 109 -25.04 -1.61 -30.17
CA ALA A 109 -25.65 -0.71 -31.15
C ALA A 109 -26.21 0.55 -30.46
N SER A 110 -26.71 0.45 -29.22
CA SER A 110 -27.06 1.60 -28.38
C SER A 110 -25.84 2.11 -27.59
N TRP A 111 -24.88 2.70 -28.30
CA TRP A 111 -23.62 3.26 -27.76
C TRP A 111 -23.78 3.92 -26.37
N GLY A 112 -24.85 4.68 -26.11
CA GLY A 112 -25.09 5.35 -24.82
C GLY A 112 -25.18 4.44 -23.58
N GLU A 113 -25.83 3.27 -23.66
CA GLU A 113 -25.99 2.36 -22.51
C GLU A 113 -24.72 1.55 -22.26
N ALA A 114 -24.07 1.12 -23.35
CA ALA A 114 -22.73 0.53 -23.29
C ALA A 114 -21.73 1.51 -22.63
N TRP A 115 -21.77 2.82 -22.95
CA TRP A 115 -20.90 3.81 -22.31
C TRP A 115 -21.19 4.03 -20.82
N ARG A 116 -22.44 3.92 -20.36
CA ARG A 116 -22.80 4.02 -18.93
C ARG A 116 -22.35 2.81 -18.12
N TRP A 117 -22.52 1.60 -18.65
CA TRP A 117 -22.11 0.37 -17.96
C TRP A 117 -20.58 0.30 -17.89
N VAL A 118 -19.92 0.62 -19.00
CA VAL A 118 -18.47 0.60 -19.14
C VAL A 118 -17.80 1.85 -18.51
N GLY A 119 -18.57 2.88 -18.17
CA GLY A 119 -18.16 4.00 -17.31
C GLY A 119 -18.44 3.77 -15.82
N GLY A 120 -18.93 2.59 -15.45
CA GLY A 120 -19.30 2.26 -14.08
C GLY A 120 -18.10 2.27 -13.11
N GLY A 121 -18.40 2.43 -11.82
CA GLY A 121 -17.38 2.48 -10.76
C GLY A 121 -16.44 1.27 -10.73
N HIS A 122 -16.89 0.10 -11.19
CA HIS A 122 -16.08 -1.13 -11.25
C HIS A 122 -14.90 -1.03 -12.24
N VAL A 123 -15.09 -0.40 -13.41
CA VAL A 123 -14.00 -0.16 -14.37
C VAL A 123 -12.99 0.81 -13.77
N GLY A 124 -13.45 1.85 -13.07
CA GLY A 124 -12.59 2.77 -12.33
C GLY A 124 -11.70 2.05 -11.31
N VAL A 125 -12.27 1.13 -10.53
CA VAL A 125 -11.53 0.29 -9.59
C VAL A 125 -10.51 -0.59 -10.31
N ALA A 126 -10.88 -1.24 -11.41
CA ALA A 126 -9.98 -2.08 -12.20
C ALA A 126 -8.80 -1.28 -12.76
N VAL A 127 -9.04 -0.08 -13.29
CA VAL A 127 -7.99 0.84 -13.78
C VAL A 127 -7.07 1.26 -12.64
N LEU A 128 -7.59 1.63 -11.48
CA LEU A 128 -6.77 2.00 -10.33
C LEU A 128 -5.88 0.84 -9.86
N CYS A 129 -6.42 -0.37 -9.79
CA CYS A 129 -5.66 -1.57 -9.43
C CYS A 129 -4.58 -1.89 -10.48
N ALA A 130 -4.92 -1.82 -11.76
CA ALA A 130 -3.98 -2.04 -12.86
C ALA A 130 -2.85 -1.00 -12.87
N LEU A 131 -3.15 0.27 -12.61
CA LEU A 131 -2.15 1.34 -12.49
C LEU A 131 -1.25 1.14 -11.27
N ALA A 132 -1.81 0.72 -10.13
CA ALA A 132 -1.02 0.39 -8.94
C ALA A 132 -0.05 -0.77 -9.22
N ALA A 133 -0.51 -1.82 -9.91
CA ALA A 133 0.30 -2.96 -10.33
C ALA A 133 1.40 -2.54 -11.31
N TRP A 134 1.03 -1.81 -12.37
CA TRP A 134 1.95 -1.29 -13.39
C TRP A 134 3.04 -0.42 -12.78
N TYR A 135 2.66 0.53 -11.93
CA TYR A 135 3.60 1.46 -11.29
C TYR A 135 4.55 0.74 -10.33
N SER A 136 4.02 -0.13 -9.47
CA SER A 136 4.82 -0.90 -8.51
C SER A 136 5.80 -1.83 -9.22
N ALA A 137 5.36 -2.52 -10.28
CA ALA A 137 6.23 -3.37 -11.08
C ALA A 137 7.32 -2.57 -11.80
N GLY A 138 6.98 -1.41 -12.36
CA GLY A 138 7.95 -0.50 -12.98
C GLY A 138 9.03 -0.03 -12.00
N MET A 139 8.64 0.38 -10.79
CA MET A 139 9.59 0.76 -9.74
C MET A 139 10.54 -0.38 -9.38
N LEU A 140 10.01 -1.58 -9.14
CA LEU A 140 10.81 -2.75 -8.79
C LEU A 140 11.73 -3.18 -9.93
N ALA A 141 11.23 -3.16 -11.17
CA ALA A 141 12.01 -3.48 -12.36
C ALA A 141 13.18 -2.51 -12.54
N SER A 142 12.95 -1.20 -12.39
CA SER A 142 14.00 -0.18 -12.47
C SER A 142 15.10 -0.39 -11.43
N ALA A 143 14.72 -0.70 -10.19
CA ALA A 143 15.67 -1.00 -9.12
C ALA A 143 16.49 -2.27 -9.43
N LEU A 144 15.83 -3.35 -9.88
CA LEU A 144 16.49 -4.60 -10.25
C LEU A 144 17.47 -4.43 -11.42
N GLN A 145 17.11 -3.66 -12.44
CA GLN A 145 18.00 -3.39 -13.58
C GLN A 145 19.26 -2.64 -13.18
N THR A 146 19.14 -1.68 -12.26
CA THR A 146 20.28 -0.92 -11.77
C THR A 146 21.22 -1.82 -10.93
N LEU A 147 20.67 -2.85 -10.28
CA LEU A 147 21.42 -3.83 -9.51
C LEU A 147 22.10 -4.89 -10.37
N GLU A 148 21.54 -5.22 -11.54
CA GLU A 148 22.12 -6.20 -12.45
C GLU A 148 23.36 -5.63 -13.15
N PRO A 149 24.56 -6.20 -12.93
CA PRO A 149 25.73 -5.81 -13.69
C PRO A 149 25.59 -6.31 -15.14
N ASN A 150 25.55 -5.38 -16.10
CA ASN A 150 25.72 -5.67 -17.51
C ASN A 150 27.22 -5.52 -17.86
N ALA A 151 27.71 -6.36 -18.77
CA ALA A 151 29.11 -6.31 -19.19
C ALA A 151 29.47 -4.93 -19.77
N GLU A 152 28.56 -4.33 -20.55
CA GLU A 152 28.69 -2.98 -21.08
C GLU A 152 28.73 -1.92 -19.98
N THR A 153 27.86 -2.01 -18.97
CA THR A 153 27.87 -1.03 -17.88
C THR A 153 29.10 -1.18 -17.00
N LEU A 154 29.58 -2.40 -16.75
CA LEU A 154 30.84 -2.62 -16.04
C LEU A 154 32.06 -2.12 -16.83
N ALA A 155 32.08 -2.28 -18.15
CA ALA A 155 33.14 -1.74 -19.01
C ALA A 155 33.15 -0.20 -18.98
N LEU A 156 31.99 0.43 -19.13
CA LEU A 156 31.83 1.87 -19.03
C LEU A 156 32.20 2.42 -17.64
N GLU A 157 31.86 1.70 -16.56
CA GLU A 157 32.26 2.07 -15.20
C GLU A 157 33.78 1.97 -15.00
N HIS A 158 34.41 0.96 -15.61
CA HIS A 158 35.86 0.80 -15.57
C HIS A 158 36.56 1.92 -16.35
N GLU A 159 36.05 2.29 -17.53
CA GLU A 159 36.59 3.34 -18.39
C GLU A 159 36.37 4.75 -17.84
N SER A 160 35.19 5.02 -17.28
CA SER A 160 34.83 6.36 -16.76
C SER A 160 35.32 6.62 -15.33
N GLY A 161 35.68 5.57 -14.58
CA GLY A 161 35.98 5.65 -13.14
C GLY A 161 34.77 6.00 -12.27
N VAL A 162 33.58 6.17 -12.84
CA VAL A 162 32.35 6.49 -12.12
C VAL A 162 31.74 5.19 -11.61
N ASN A 163 31.80 4.98 -10.29
CA ASN A 163 31.24 3.80 -9.65
C ASN A 163 29.76 4.04 -9.33
N THR A 164 28.85 3.34 -10.03
CA THR A 164 27.41 3.37 -9.70
C THR A 164 27.18 2.82 -8.29
N ASP A 165 26.57 3.62 -7.41
CA ASP A 165 26.27 3.22 -6.03
C ASP A 165 25.10 2.21 -5.97
N ARG A 166 25.43 0.95 -6.27
CA ARG A 166 24.48 -0.16 -6.23
C ARG A 166 24.02 -0.49 -4.81
N SER A 167 24.82 -0.19 -3.79
CA SER A 167 24.43 -0.30 -2.38
C SER A 167 23.24 0.60 -2.07
N ALA A 168 23.32 1.88 -2.44
CA ALA A 168 22.22 2.80 -2.24
C ALA A 168 20.94 2.38 -2.98
N THR A 169 21.05 1.84 -4.20
CA THR A 169 19.87 1.31 -4.92
C THR A 169 19.26 0.09 -4.24
N ARG A 170 20.10 -0.80 -3.69
CA ARG A 170 19.62 -1.97 -2.96
C ARG A 170 18.90 -1.56 -1.67
N ASP A 171 19.41 -0.55 -0.97
CA ASP A 171 18.74 -0.03 0.22
C ASP A 171 17.39 0.56 -0.17
N ARG A 172 17.32 1.42 -1.20
CA ARG A 172 16.05 1.93 -1.74
C ARG A 172 15.07 0.83 -2.15
N LEU A 173 15.55 -0.29 -2.71
CA LEU A 173 14.72 -1.45 -3.03
C LEU A 173 14.15 -2.09 -1.76
N VAL A 174 14.99 -2.38 -0.76
CA VAL A 174 14.56 -2.91 0.56
C VAL A 174 13.47 -2.02 1.13
N ASP A 175 13.66 -0.71 1.06
CA ASP A 175 12.78 0.28 1.64
C ASP A 175 11.44 0.38 0.90
N THR A 176 11.47 0.28 -0.43
CA THR A 176 10.27 0.22 -1.25
C THR A 176 9.48 -1.05 -0.96
N LEU A 177 10.16 -2.20 -0.82
CA LEU A 177 9.54 -3.47 -0.46
C LEU A 177 8.92 -3.42 0.94
N LEU A 178 9.61 -2.85 1.93
CA LEU A 178 9.04 -2.69 3.27
C LEU A 178 7.82 -1.76 3.26
N ALA A 179 7.89 -0.63 2.56
CA ALA A 179 6.77 0.30 2.43
C ALA A 179 5.55 -0.34 1.76
N LEU A 180 5.76 -1.03 0.64
CA LEU A 180 4.70 -1.78 -0.05
C LEU A 180 4.13 -2.90 0.85
N GLY A 181 4.97 -3.58 1.64
CA GLY A 181 4.53 -4.62 2.56
C GLY A 181 3.62 -4.08 3.68
N VAL A 182 3.93 -2.89 4.20
CA VAL A 182 3.05 -2.19 5.14
C VAL A 182 1.72 -1.81 4.48
N VAL A 183 1.76 -1.31 3.23
CA VAL A 183 0.54 -0.99 2.48
C VAL A 183 -0.32 -2.24 2.27
N VAL A 184 0.26 -3.35 1.78
CA VAL A 184 -0.46 -4.61 1.56
C VAL A 184 -1.05 -5.14 2.86
N THR A 185 -0.24 -5.24 3.91
CA THR A 185 -0.68 -5.75 5.21
C THR A 185 -1.77 -4.85 5.80
N GLY A 186 -1.61 -3.53 5.70
CA GLY A 186 -2.59 -2.55 6.17
C GLY A 186 -3.92 -2.63 5.43
N LEU A 187 -3.89 -2.63 4.09
CA LEU A 187 -5.09 -2.74 3.26
C LEU A 187 -5.82 -4.08 3.49
N THR A 188 -5.10 -5.21 3.52
CA THR A 188 -5.72 -6.51 3.77
C THR A 188 -6.30 -6.61 5.19
N THR A 189 -5.62 -6.05 6.19
CA THR A 189 -6.14 -6.02 7.58
C THR A 189 -7.38 -5.15 7.67
N LEU A 190 -7.38 -3.98 7.03
CA LEU A 190 -8.53 -3.08 6.99
C LEU A 190 -9.71 -3.71 6.23
N ALA A 191 -9.47 -4.41 5.12
CA ALA A 191 -10.51 -5.10 4.37
C ALA A 191 -11.13 -6.23 5.18
N ARG A 192 -10.29 -6.99 5.89
CA ARG A 192 -10.75 -8.04 6.81
C ARG A 192 -11.61 -7.45 7.93
N LEU A 193 -11.23 -6.30 8.47
CA LEU A 193 -11.98 -5.63 9.51
C LEU A 193 -13.34 -5.12 9.04
N ALA A 194 -13.35 -4.40 7.92
CA ALA A 194 -14.55 -3.83 7.35
C ALA A 194 -15.54 -4.91 6.86
N SER A 195 -15.04 -6.08 6.46
CA SER A 195 -15.87 -7.24 6.07
C SER A 195 -16.29 -8.15 7.23
N GLY A 196 -15.99 -7.80 8.48
CA GLY A 196 -16.29 -8.64 9.64
C GLY A 196 -15.56 -9.99 9.63
N GLY A 197 -14.46 -10.10 8.89
CA GLY A 197 -13.66 -11.32 8.76
C GLY A 197 -14.03 -12.22 7.57
N ALA A 198 -15.03 -11.86 6.75
CA ALA A 198 -15.42 -12.64 5.57
C ALA A 198 -14.29 -12.70 4.51
N ILE A 199 -13.52 -11.62 4.36
CA ILE A 199 -12.33 -11.61 3.49
C ILE A 199 -11.14 -12.21 4.27
N ASN A 200 -10.83 -13.48 4.01
CA ASN A 200 -9.70 -14.19 4.62
C ASN A 200 -8.58 -14.47 3.61
N ASN A 201 -7.88 -13.42 3.19
CA ASN A 201 -6.83 -13.48 2.17
C ASN A 201 -5.40 -13.53 2.77
N VAL A 202 -5.21 -14.22 3.90
CA VAL A 202 -3.91 -14.30 4.59
C VAL A 202 -2.81 -14.84 3.67
N TRP A 203 -3.14 -15.78 2.78
CA TRP A 203 -2.18 -16.34 1.83
C TRP A 203 -1.55 -15.28 0.91
N ARG A 204 -2.24 -14.16 0.62
CA ARG A 204 -1.70 -13.07 -0.22
C ARG A 204 -0.58 -12.32 0.50
N ILE A 205 -0.73 -12.10 1.81
CA ILE A 205 0.31 -11.50 2.65
C ILE A 205 1.53 -12.43 2.69
N VAL A 206 1.30 -13.74 2.88
CA VAL A 206 2.37 -14.75 2.86
C VAL A 206 3.09 -14.75 1.52
N LEU A 207 2.34 -14.75 0.41
CA LEU A 207 2.89 -14.70 -0.94
C LEU A 207 3.70 -13.41 -1.17
N TYR A 208 3.19 -12.26 -0.74
CA TYR A 208 3.89 -10.98 -0.82
C TYR A 208 5.26 -11.04 -0.12
N PHE A 209 5.29 -11.51 1.13
CA PHE A 209 6.54 -11.61 1.88
C PHE A 209 7.48 -12.65 1.29
N ALA A 210 6.96 -13.80 0.83
CA ALA A 210 7.76 -14.81 0.16
C ALA A 210 8.45 -14.23 -1.08
N LEU A 211 7.71 -13.53 -1.95
CA LEU A 211 8.26 -12.87 -3.13
C LEU A 211 9.26 -11.77 -2.76
N THR A 212 9.00 -11.03 -1.67
CA THR A 212 9.93 -10.03 -1.13
C THR A 212 11.26 -10.67 -0.75
N PHE A 213 11.25 -11.79 -0.03
CA PHE A 213 12.48 -12.50 0.32
C PHE A 213 13.23 -13.01 -0.91
N VAL A 214 12.51 -13.52 -1.92
CA VAL A 214 13.12 -13.92 -3.19
C VAL A 214 13.82 -12.74 -3.85
N LEU A 215 13.15 -11.59 -3.97
CA LEU A 215 13.74 -10.37 -4.56
C LEU A 215 14.94 -9.85 -3.77
N LEU A 216 14.88 -9.90 -2.44
CA LEU A 216 15.99 -9.50 -1.58
C LEU A 216 17.19 -10.44 -1.74
N ALA A 217 16.96 -11.75 -1.80
CA ALA A 217 18.01 -12.73 -2.04
C ALA A 217 18.67 -12.53 -3.41
N GLN A 218 17.87 -12.26 -4.46
CA GLN A 218 18.36 -11.94 -5.80
C GLN A 218 19.15 -10.63 -5.83
N SER A 219 18.67 -9.58 -5.14
CA SER A 219 19.38 -8.28 -5.05
C SER A 219 20.76 -8.43 -4.39
N ARG A 220 20.86 -9.24 -3.33
CA ARG A 220 22.12 -9.51 -2.64
C ARG A 220 23.07 -10.30 -3.51
N PHE A 221 22.56 -11.30 -4.24
CA PHE A 221 23.35 -12.06 -5.18
C PHE A 221 23.90 -11.18 -6.32
N ALA A 222 23.06 -10.28 -6.87
CA ALA A 222 23.48 -9.34 -7.91
C ALA A 222 24.62 -8.42 -7.43
N LEU A 223 24.55 -7.93 -6.19
CA LEU A 223 25.63 -7.15 -5.57
C LEU A 223 26.92 -7.94 -5.41
N LEU A 224 26.85 -9.17 -4.88
CA LEU A 224 28.02 -10.04 -4.73
C LEU A 224 28.65 -10.35 -6.09
N ARG A 225 27.81 -10.64 -7.10
CA ARG A 225 28.26 -10.87 -8.48
C ARG A 225 29.00 -9.64 -9.05
N ALA A 226 28.47 -8.44 -8.81
CA ALA A 226 29.12 -7.20 -9.23
C ALA A 226 30.44 -6.94 -8.48
N GLN A 227 30.54 -7.34 -7.21
CA GLN A 227 31.79 -7.26 -6.44
C GLN A 227 32.83 -8.27 -6.95
N TRP A 228 32.44 -9.51 -7.20
CA TRP A 228 33.34 -10.53 -7.76
C TRP A 228 33.83 -10.17 -9.15
N ALA A 229 32.94 -9.65 -10.01
CA ALA A 229 33.31 -9.17 -11.33
C ALA A 229 34.36 -8.04 -11.27
N ARG A 230 34.18 -7.07 -10.35
CA ARG A 230 35.16 -6.00 -10.12
C ARG A 230 36.50 -6.50 -9.60
N ALA A 231 36.50 -7.58 -8.82
CA ALA A 231 37.72 -8.22 -8.33
C ALA A 231 38.39 -9.15 -9.35
N GLY A 232 37.88 -9.23 -10.59
CA GLY A 232 38.40 -10.14 -11.62
C GLY A 232 38.14 -11.63 -11.33
N MET A 233 37.26 -11.93 -10.37
CA MET A 233 36.94 -13.32 -10.01
C MET A 233 35.88 -13.89 -10.95
N SER A 234 36.19 -15.01 -11.60
CA SER A 234 35.25 -15.72 -12.46
C SER A 234 34.22 -16.49 -11.61
N VAL A 235 32.94 -16.24 -11.86
CA VAL A 235 31.85 -16.91 -11.15
C VAL A 235 31.58 -18.27 -11.80
N ARG A 236 31.65 -19.34 -11.01
CA ARG A 236 31.35 -20.70 -11.50
C ARG A 236 29.92 -20.78 -12.06
N PRO A 237 29.71 -21.42 -13.22
CA PRO A 237 28.37 -21.67 -13.75
C PRO A 237 27.56 -22.50 -12.74
N GLY A 238 26.29 -22.14 -12.55
CA GLY A 238 25.38 -22.82 -11.60
C GLY A 238 25.34 -22.25 -10.18
N LEU A 239 26.21 -21.29 -9.82
CA LEU A 239 26.16 -20.64 -8.50
C LEU A 239 24.82 -19.95 -8.24
N ALA A 240 24.22 -19.34 -9.28
CA ALA A 240 22.90 -18.71 -9.19
C ALA A 240 21.79 -19.70 -8.81
N GLY A 241 21.83 -20.93 -9.35
CA GLY A 241 20.87 -21.97 -9.03
C GLY A 241 21.01 -22.45 -7.59
N ARG A 242 22.24 -22.64 -7.12
CA ARG A 242 22.52 -22.99 -5.71
C ARG A 242 22.08 -21.89 -4.75
N TRP A 243 22.31 -20.63 -5.10
CA TRP A 243 21.85 -19.49 -4.31
C TRP A 243 20.33 -19.42 -4.23
N ALA A 244 19.63 -19.66 -5.35
CA ALA A 244 18.18 -19.73 -5.38
C ALA A 244 17.65 -20.89 -4.52
N ALA A 245 18.30 -22.07 -4.56
CA ALA A 245 17.96 -23.20 -3.72
C ALA A 245 18.14 -22.89 -2.22
N ILE A 246 19.24 -22.26 -1.83
CA ILE A 246 19.47 -21.82 -0.44
C ILE A 246 18.41 -20.80 0.00
N ALA A 247 18.10 -19.83 -0.86
CA ALA A 247 17.05 -18.85 -0.58
C ALA A 247 15.68 -19.51 -0.41
N LEU A 248 15.36 -20.52 -1.23
CA LEU A 248 14.14 -21.30 -1.11
C LEU A 248 14.09 -22.11 0.19
N VAL A 249 15.18 -22.80 0.55
CA VAL A 249 15.28 -23.55 1.81
C VAL A 249 15.11 -22.61 3.01
N LEU A 250 15.75 -21.44 2.98
CA LEU A 250 15.59 -20.42 4.02
C LEU A 250 14.14 -19.94 4.13
N LEU A 251 13.47 -19.74 3.00
CA LEU A 251 12.07 -19.30 2.95
C LEU A 251 11.13 -20.37 3.50
N VAL A 252 11.37 -21.65 3.18
CA VAL A 252 10.64 -22.79 3.76
C VAL A 252 10.88 -22.86 5.27
N ALA A 253 12.14 -22.75 5.73
CA ALA A 253 12.48 -22.75 7.14
C ALA A 253 11.81 -21.59 7.89
N LEU A 254 11.77 -20.40 7.29
CA LEU A 254 11.07 -19.25 7.85
C LEU A 254 9.56 -19.50 7.90
N GLY A 255 8.98 -20.06 6.84
CA GLY A 255 7.56 -20.45 6.81
C GLY A 255 7.20 -21.44 7.92
N ILE A 256 8.04 -22.45 8.14
CA ILE A 256 7.93 -23.41 9.25
C ILE A 256 8.06 -22.71 10.60
N GLY A 257 8.99 -21.76 10.74
CA GLY A 257 9.15 -20.97 11.95
C GLY A 257 7.97 -20.03 12.25
N VAL A 258 7.27 -19.57 11.20
CA VAL A 258 6.10 -18.68 11.33
C VAL A 258 4.80 -19.44 11.54
N LEU A 259 4.66 -20.68 11.07
CA LEU A 259 3.49 -21.54 11.29
C LEU A 259 3.01 -21.63 12.76
N PRO A 260 3.90 -21.76 13.78
CA PRO A 260 3.49 -21.74 15.18
C PRO A 260 3.13 -20.35 15.71
N LEU A 261 3.40 -19.25 14.99
CA LEU A 261 2.81 -17.95 15.30
C LEU A 261 1.30 -18.00 14.96
N SER A 262 0.52 -18.44 15.94
CA SER A 262 -0.94 -18.47 15.89
C SER A 262 -1.52 -17.15 15.39
N THR A 263 -2.38 -17.22 14.37
CA THR A 263 -3.16 -16.09 13.86
C THR A 263 -4.15 -15.54 14.90
N ARG A 264 -4.35 -16.22 16.04
CA ARG A 264 -5.11 -15.68 17.18
C ARG A 264 -4.41 -14.45 17.78
N TYR A 265 -3.08 -14.35 17.74
CA TYR A 265 -2.37 -13.19 18.30
C TYR A 265 -2.72 -11.88 17.58
N ALA A 266 -2.89 -11.93 16.25
CA ALA A 266 -3.35 -10.77 15.51
C ALA A 266 -4.77 -10.37 15.92
N ARG A 267 -5.66 -11.34 16.22
CA ARG A 267 -7.01 -11.09 16.73
C ARG A 267 -6.97 -10.43 18.11
N ASP A 268 -6.16 -10.96 19.02
CA ASP A 268 -6.05 -10.48 20.40
C ASP A 268 -5.41 -9.09 20.46
N LEU A 269 -4.39 -8.83 19.62
CA LEU A 269 -3.83 -7.49 19.47
C LEU A 269 -4.89 -6.51 18.94
N LEU A 270 -5.69 -6.95 17.99
CA LEU A 270 -6.70 -6.08 17.39
C LEU A 270 -7.86 -5.80 18.33
N LEU A 271 -8.20 -6.76 19.19
CA LEU A 271 -9.10 -6.57 20.32
C LEU A 271 -8.51 -5.57 21.33
N ALA A 272 -7.22 -5.68 21.65
CA ALA A 272 -6.54 -4.72 22.53
C ALA A 272 -6.48 -3.30 21.91
N ALA A 273 -6.20 -3.19 20.61
CA ALA A 273 -6.20 -1.92 19.90
C ALA A 273 -7.60 -1.30 19.83
N ASN A 274 -8.64 -2.11 19.58
CA ASN A 274 -10.03 -1.69 19.66
C ASN A 274 -10.40 -1.21 21.07
N TRP A 275 -9.90 -1.88 22.12
CA TRP A 275 -10.09 -1.46 23.50
C TRP A 275 -9.43 -0.10 23.78
N VAL A 276 -8.18 0.10 23.35
CA VAL A 276 -7.48 1.40 23.48
C VAL A 276 -8.22 2.50 22.71
N LEU A 277 -8.68 2.22 21.48
CA LEU A 277 -9.43 3.18 20.69
C LEU A 277 -10.76 3.55 21.37
N ASN A 278 -11.50 2.57 21.88
CA ASN A 278 -12.73 2.80 22.65
C ASN A 278 -12.45 3.58 23.93
N LEU A 279 -11.31 3.36 24.60
CA LEU A 279 -10.89 4.16 25.74
C LEU A 279 -10.64 5.61 25.35
N VAL A 280 -9.96 5.87 24.24
CA VAL A 280 -9.74 7.24 23.73
C VAL A 280 -11.07 7.91 23.38
N VAL A 281 -11.95 7.21 22.65
CA VAL A 281 -13.29 7.72 22.29
C VAL A 281 -14.12 7.99 23.55
N PHE A 282 -14.06 7.11 24.55
CA PHE A 282 -14.72 7.29 25.83
C PHE A 282 -14.20 8.52 26.57
N VAL A 283 -12.88 8.71 26.66
CA VAL A 283 -12.28 9.88 27.31
C VAL A 283 -12.70 11.16 26.59
N ILE A 284 -12.66 11.19 25.25
CA ILE A 284 -13.13 12.34 24.46
C ILE A 284 -14.62 12.60 24.72
N GLY A 285 -15.45 11.56 24.72
CA GLY A 285 -16.89 11.65 24.99
C GLY A 285 -17.19 12.13 26.41
N LEU A 286 -16.43 11.67 27.40
CA LEU A 286 -16.54 12.10 28.80
C LEU A 286 -16.17 13.58 28.95
N VAL A 287 -15.06 14.00 28.34
CA VAL A 287 -14.65 15.42 28.35
C VAL A 287 -15.70 16.28 27.66
N GLY A 288 -16.23 15.85 26.51
CA GLY A 288 -17.30 16.54 25.80
C GLY A 288 -18.58 16.64 26.63
N TRP A 289 -18.97 15.57 27.31
CA TRP A 289 -20.11 15.55 28.22
C TRP A 289 -19.93 16.52 29.39
N LEU A 290 -18.76 16.52 30.03
CA LEU A 290 -18.42 17.45 31.11
C LEU A 290 -18.49 18.91 30.65
N PHE A 291 -18.01 19.19 29.44
CA PHE A 291 -18.08 20.52 28.85
C PHE A 291 -19.53 20.98 28.61
N VAL A 292 -20.37 20.12 28.02
CA VAL A 292 -21.80 20.42 27.81
C VAL A 292 -22.51 20.61 29.15
N ALA A 293 -22.25 19.75 30.14
CA ALA A 293 -22.83 19.87 31.48
C ALA A 293 -22.45 21.20 32.15
N ALA A 294 -21.19 21.60 32.06
CA ALA A 294 -20.71 22.87 32.58
C ALA A 294 -21.35 24.08 31.87
N LEU A 295 -21.48 24.02 30.54
CA LEU A 295 -22.14 25.07 29.76
C LEU A 295 -23.63 25.17 30.10
N SER A 296 -24.35 24.04 30.19
CA SER A 296 -25.75 24.01 30.59
C SER A 296 -25.95 24.55 32.02
N ALA A 297 -25.04 24.25 32.95
CA ALA A 297 -25.06 24.82 34.29
C ALA A 297 -24.84 26.33 34.29
N LEU A 298 -23.89 26.82 33.48
CA LEU A 298 -23.63 28.26 33.32
C LEU A 298 -24.83 29.00 32.72
N VAL A 299 -25.41 28.47 31.64
CA VAL A 299 -26.61 29.04 31.01
C VAL A 299 -27.79 29.05 32.00
N SER A 300 -27.95 27.98 32.77
CA SER A 300 -28.99 27.91 33.80
C SER A 300 -28.76 28.93 34.92
N ALA A 301 -27.51 29.14 35.34
CA ALA A 301 -27.16 30.15 36.35
C ALA A 301 -27.44 31.57 35.83
N ILE A 302 -27.06 31.87 34.59
CA ILE A 302 -27.34 33.17 33.94
C ILE A 302 -28.85 33.39 33.79
N ALA A 303 -29.58 32.37 33.34
CA ALA A 303 -31.04 32.44 33.20
C ALA A 303 -31.74 32.65 34.57
N ALA A 304 -31.26 31.99 35.62
CA ALA A 304 -31.77 32.18 36.98
C ALA A 304 -31.54 33.60 37.52
N LEU A 305 -30.44 34.24 37.13
CA LEU A 305 -30.13 35.63 37.45
C LEU A 305 -31.00 36.63 36.67
N LEU A 306 -31.30 36.35 35.41
CA LEU A 306 -32.01 37.26 34.50
C LEU A 306 -33.54 37.15 34.56
N LEU A 307 -34.09 36.00 34.99
CA LEU A 307 -35.54 35.74 35.02
C LEU A 307 -36.01 35.33 36.43
N PRO A 308 -36.22 36.30 37.35
CA PRO A 308 -36.72 36.04 38.69
C PRO A 308 -38.18 35.56 38.61
N GLY A 309 -38.42 34.26 38.80
CA GLY A 309 -39.75 33.64 38.77
C GLY A 309 -39.93 32.51 37.76
N GLY A 310 -38.96 32.28 36.87
CA GLY A 310 -38.95 31.19 35.89
C GLY A 310 -38.68 29.83 36.52
N GLY A 311 -39.60 29.33 37.33
CA GLY A 311 -39.54 28.00 37.90
C GLY A 311 -39.63 26.89 36.85
N ARG A 312 -38.49 26.22 36.65
CA ARG A 312 -38.32 24.77 36.39
C ARG A 312 -38.47 24.27 34.96
N GLY A 313 -37.29 23.99 34.42
CA GLY A 313 -37.04 22.91 33.48
C GLY A 313 -35.57 22.94 33.09
N THR A 314 -34.64 22.66 34.01
CA THR A 314 -33.25 22.40 33.60
C THR A 314 -33.31 21.25 32.60
N PRO A 315 -32.91 21.45 31.34
CA PRO A 315 -32.94 20.37 30.36
C PRO A 315 -32.10 19.22 30.92
N PRO A 316 -32.65 17.99 31.00
CA PRO A 316 -31.93 16.87 31.58
C PRO A 316 -30.66 16.64 30.77
N VAL A 317 -29.51 16.80 31.42
CA VAL A 317 -28.23 16.35 30.85
C VAL A 317 -28.32 14.84 30.78
N GLY A 318 -28.21 14.27 29.58
CA GLY A 318 -28.28 12.84 29.37
C GLY A 318 -27.25 12.07 30.23
N PRO A 319 -27.47 10.77 30.48
CA PRO A 319 -26.57 9.97 31.30
C PRO A 319 -25.13 10.01 30.76
N PRO A 320 -24.13 9.90 31.65
CA PRO A 320 -22.74 9.85 31.23
C PRO A 320 -22.50 8.65 30.29
N PRO A 321 -21.54 8.75 29.37
CA PRO A 321 -21.16 7.61 28.56
C PRO A 321 -20.77 6.44 29.48
N VAL A 322 -21.27 5.24 29.17
CA VAL A 322 -20.98 4.02 29.95
C VAL A 322 -19.90 3.23 29.22
N PHE A 323 -18.85 2.84 29.95
CA PHE A 323 -17.80 1.99 29.40
C PHE A 323 -18.32 0.54 29.30
N PRO A 324 -18.11 -0.18 28.18
CA PRO A 324 -18.49 -1.60 28.10
C PRO A 324 -17.61 -2.44 29.04
N ALA A 325 -18.15 -2.77 30.22
CA ALA A 325 -17.43 -3.45 31.31
C ALA A 325 -17.16 -4.95 31.05
N ALA A 326 -17.88 -5.57 30.12
CA ALA A 326 -17.85 -7.02 29.91
C ALA A 326 -16.52 -7.55 29.32
N GLU A 327 -15.79 -6.74 28.55
CA GLU A 327 -14.52 -7.15 27.93
C GLU A 327 -13.34 -7.09 28.91
N ALA A 328 -13.34 -6.11 29.83
CA ALA A 328 -12.22 -5.83 30.73
C ALA A 328 -12.03 -6.90 31.82
N ALA A 329 -13.10 -7.58 32.24
CA ALA A 329 -13.03 -8.64 33.23
C ALA A 329 -12.44 -9.96 32.67
N ARG A 330 -12.51 -10.19 31.35
CA ARG A 330 -11.93 -11.40 30.71
C ARG A 330 -10.42 -11.31 30.53
N THR A 331 -9.86 -10.11 30.34
CA THR A 331 -8.42 -9.92 30.09
C THR A 331 -7.57 -9.95 31.36
N ALA A 332 -8.14 -9.63 32.53
CA ALA A 332 -7.39 -9.52 33.79
C ALA A 332 -6.85 -10.85 34.36
N ASN A 333 -7.40 -12.00 33.95
CA ASN A 333 -7.07 -13.32 34.50
C ASN A 333 -6.21 -14.21 33.57
N MET A 334 -5.73 -13.71 32.44
CA MET A 334 -4.85 -14.49 31.56
C MET A 334 -3.38 -14.39 32.00
N PRO A 335 -2.63 -15.50 32.03
CA PRO A 335 -1.19 -15.46 32.27
C PRO A 335 -0.50 -14.57 31.23
N LEU A 336 0.52 -13.83 31.66
CA LEU A 336 1.26 -12.87 30.82
C LEU A 336 1.95 -13.59 29.67
N ASP A 337 1.32 -13.62 28.50
CA ASP A 337 1.92 -14.14 27.27
C ASP A 337 2.84 -13.07 26.65
N LEU A 338 4.12 -13.38 26.53
CA LEU A 338 5.13 -12.47 25.94
C LEU A 338 5.04 -12.39 24.40
N ARG A 339 4.35 -13.34 23.75
CA ARG A 339 4.21 -13.42 22.29
C ARG A 339 3.47 -12.21 21.67
N PRO A 340 2.34 -11.71 22.22
CA PRO A 340 1.72 -10.48 21.73
C PRO A 340 2.61 -9.25 21.92
N ILE A 341 3.44 -9.18 22.97
CA ILE A 341 4.41 -8.09 23.16
C ILE A 341 5.45 -8.11 22.03
N ALA A 342 6.02 -9.28 21.71
CA ALA A 342 6.94 -9.43 20.60
C ALA A 342 6.31 -9.00 19.25
N PHE A 343 5.05 -9.39 19.00
CA PHE A 343 4.32 -9.01 17.80
C PHE A 343 4.06 -7.48 17.72
N VAL A 344 3.68 -6.84 18.83
CA VAL A 344 3.51 -5.37 18.92
C VAL A 344 4.83 -4.64 18.71
N VAL A 345 5.93 -5.13 19.28
CA VAL A 345 7.26 -4.54 19.06
C VAL A 345 7.64 -4.66 17.58
N LEU A 346 7.33 -5.77 16.93
CA LEU A 346 7.65 -6.01 15.52
C LEU A 346 6.79 -5.14 14.58
N ILE A 347 5.47 -5.11 14.79
CA ILE A 347 4.54 -4.27 13.99
C ILE A 347 4.71 -2.79 14.32
N GLY A 348 4.71 -2.44 15.61
CA GLY A 348 4.91 -1.07 16.06
C GLY A 348 6.27 -0.53 15.62
N GLY A 349 7.33 -1.34 15.74
CA GLY A 349 8.67 -1.00 15.26
C GLY A 349 8.74 -0.82 13.74
N SER A 350 8.10 -1.71 12.96
CA SER A 350 8.04 -1.56 11.50
C SER A 350 7.18 -0.38 11.06
N LEU A 351 6.07 -0.09 11.74
CA LEU A 351 5.23 1.08 11.49
C LEU A 351 5.96 2.38 11.85
N LEU A 352 6.63 2.44 13.01
CA LEU A 352 7.47 3.57 13.42
C LEU A 352 8.62 3.78 12.44
N PHE A 353 9.28 2.70 12.00
CA PHE A 353 10.32 2.75 10.98
C PHE A 353 9.78 3.34 9.67
N VAL A 354 8.63 2.87 9.19
CA VAL A 354 7.99 3.40 7.97
C VAL A 354 7.54 4.84 8.14
N LEU A 355 6.94 5.21 9.27
CA LEU A 355 6.53 6.60 9.55
C LEU A 355 7.73 7.54 9.66
N HIS A 356 8.76 7.15 10.40
CA HIS A 356 10.02 7.89 10.48
C HIS A 356 10.61 8.07 9.08
N ARG A 357 10.60 7.01 8.27
CA ARG A 357 11.13 7.03 6.92
C ARG A 357 10.31 7.89 5.96
N LEU A 358 8.99 7.81 6.04
CA LEU A 358 8.09 8.70 5.31
C LEU A 358 8.34 10.14 5.73
N TRP A 359 8.57 10.39 7.02
CA TRP A 359 8.89 11.71 7.55
C TRP A 359 10.23 12.26 7.03
N THR A 360 11.26 11.43 6.96
CA THR A 360 12.56 11.83 6.39
C THR A 360 12.47 12.03 4.88
N ALA A 361 11.77 11.15 4.16
CA ALA A 361 11.47 11.33 2.73
C ALA A 361 10.62 12.59 2.47
N ARG A 362 9.71 12.95 3.40
CA ARG A 362 8.90 14.17 3.33
C ARG A 362 9.77 15.43 3.33
N LYS A 363 10.92 15.42 4.01
CA LYS A 363 11.86 16.56 3.98
C LYS A 363 12.45 16.73 2.58
N GLU A 364 12.73 15.66 1.86
CA GLU A 364 13.20 15.72 0.47
C GLU A 364 12.07 16.10 -0.49
N ILE A 365 10.87 15.55 -0.33
CA ILE A 365 9.69 15.90 -1.13
C ILE A 365 9.29 17.37 -0.90
N MET A 366 9.37 17.89 0.33
CA MET A 366 9.12 19.32 0.59
C MET A 366 10.21 20.22 0.02
N ARG A 367 11.48 19.79 -0.02
CA ARG A 367 12.53 20.51 -0.74
C ARG A 367 12.30 20.49 -2.26
N PHE A 368 11.83 19.37 -2.80
CA PHE A 368 11.50 19.22 -4.23
C PHE A 368 10.24 20.03 -4.61
N ALA A 369 9.18 19.96 -3.81
CA ALA A 369 7.97 20.78 -3.97
C ALA A 369 8.25 22.27 -3.77
N GLY A 370 9.23 22.63 -2.93
CA GLY A 370 9.73 24.00 -2.83
C GLY A 370 10.46 24.50 -4.08
N ARG A 371 11.01 23.60 -4.91
CA ARG A 371 11.68 23.93 -6.18
C ARG A 371 10.71 23.96 -7.37
N SER A 372 9.58 23.25 -7.33
CA SER A 372 8.62 23.24 -8.44
C SER A 372 7.56 24.35 -8.29
N ARG A 373 7.25 25.05 -9.40
CA ARG A 373 6.23 26.11 -9.43
C ARG A 373 4.84 25.61 -8.98
N ALA A 374 4.53 24.34 -9.25
CA ALA A 374 3.29 23.70 -8.81
C ALA A 374 3.28 23.45 -7.29
N GLY A 375 4.40 23.02 -6.71
CA GLY A 375 4.51 22.81 -5.26
C GLY A 375 4.44 24.13 -4.49
N LEU A 376 4.99 25.22 -5.03
CA LEU A 376 4.81 26.57 -4.49
C LEU A 376 3.33 26.99 -4.47
N ARG A 377 2.56 26.73 -5.55
CA ARG A 377 1.12 27.01 -5.61
C ARG A 377 0.31 26.16 -4.62
N LEU A 378 0.67 24.90 -4.44
CA LEU A 378 0.02 24.02 -3.47
C LEU A 378 0.31 24.45 -2.02
N LEU A 379 1.56 24.84 -1.74
CA LEU A 379 1.96 25.33 -0.43
C LEU A 379 1.33 26.69 -0.10
N THR A 380 1.16 27.58 -1.08
CA THR A 380 0.42 28.83 -0.87
C THR A 380 -1.05 28.57 -0.63
N ALA A 381 -1.69 27.65 -1.36
CA ALA A 381 -3.07 27.23 -1.13
C ALA A 381 -3.26 26.63 0.27
N LEU A 382 -2.38 25.71 0.70
CA LEU A 382 -2.43 25.12 2.05
C LEU A 382 -2.19 26.17 3.16
N ARG A 383 -1.31 27.15 2.93
CA ARG A 383 -1.11 28.27 3.87
C ARG A 383 -2.32 29.21 3.92
N ALA A 384 -3.01 29.41 2.80
CA ALA A 384 -4.24 30.20 2.73
C ALA A 384 -5.38 29.49 3.48
N VAL A 385 -5.57 28.18 3.26
CA VAL A 385 -6.54 27.36 4.00
C VAL A 385 -6.24 27.35 5.50
N ARG A 386 -4.97 27.17 5.90
CA ARG A 386 -4.57 27.22 7.32
C ARG A 386 -4.79 28.60 7.95
N ARG A 387 -4.62 29.68 7.19
CA ARG A 387 -4.93 31.05 7.65
C ARG A 387 -6.43 31.27 7.78
N ALA A 388 -7.23 30.78 6.83
CA ALA A 388 -8.70 30.83 6.92
C ALA A 388 -9.21 30.03 8.14
N LEU A 389 -8.66 28.85 8.39
CA LEU A 389 -9.00 28.02 9.56
C LEU A 389 -8.54 28.62 10.90
N ARG A 390 -7.55 29.51 10.90
CA ARG A 390 -7.08 30.22 12.12
C ARG A 390 -7.68 31.62 12.27
N GLY A 391 -8.30 32.15 11.22
CA GLY A 391 -8.87 33.50 11.17
C GLY A 391 -10.38 33.55 11.44
N GLY A 392 -10.98 32.46 11.93
CA GLY A 392 -12.40 32.41 12.30
C GLY A 392 -12.77 33.13 13.60
N ASP A 393 -11.82 33.78 14.28
CA ASP A 393 -12.02 34.42 15.59
C ASP A 393 -12.06 35.96 15.54
N THR A 394 -12.40 36.54 14.39
CA THR A 394 -12.71 37.97 14.32
C THR A 394 -14.04 38.21 13.60
N ARG A 395 -15.13 37.89 14.30
CA ARG A 395 -16.22 38.84 14.63
C ARG A 395 -17.40 38.14 15.28
#